data_AF-A0A445K3V3-F1
#
_entry.id   AF-A0A445K3V3-F1
#
_cell.length_a   1.000
_cell.length_b   1.000
_cell.length_c   1.000
_cell.angle_alpha   90.00
_cell.angle_beta   90.00
_cell.angle_gamma   90.00
#
_symmetry.space_group_name_H-M   'P 1'
#
loop_
_entity.id
_entity.type
_entity.pdbx_description
1 polymer ?
#
loop_
_entity_poly.entity_id
_entity_poly.type
_entity_poly.pdbx_seq_one_letter_code
_entity_poly.pdbx_strand_id
1 'polypeptide(L)'
;MEEVVEVKVSARPRETQSSLQGISTPSEDGVKSPFATRFLSTPLASPMKKAIENMQGYLGEVGRFTKLDPQDDWLPITESRKGNAYYAAFHVLSSGIGFQALVLPLAFTTLGWTWGVICLCVAFTWQLYTLWLLIQLHESDSGLRHSRYLRLAMAAFDKGQTKLHAGEKMGKLLALFPIMYLSGGTCVTLIMIGAGTMKIFFQMVFGTPSPLTTIEWYLVFTCTAILLAQLPNLNSIAGVSLIGAITAVSYCVLICIVSVVTGRLHHVSYEPRRGHSETDASMILSAWNALGIIAFAFRGHNLVLEIQGTMPSDAKQPSRLAMWKGVMFAYIVIALCLFPLAIGGYWAYGNLIPTNGGMLGALQKYHEHDTSKFIIALISLLVVINSLSSFQIYAMPVFDNLEFRYTSKMNRPCPRWLRIAFRGLFGCLAFFIAVALPFLPSLAGLIGGVALPITLAYPCFMWIQIKKPQKCSTNWYINWTLGVVGMILSVLVVIGAIWGIVAQGIEIHFFNPR
;
A
#
# COMPACT_ATOMS: atom_id res chain seq x y z
N MET A 1 -40.18 -45.73 -0.81
CA MET A 1 -40.81 -46.09 0.48
C MET A 1 -40.22 -45.16 1.51
N GLU A 2 -40.90 -44.03 1.70
CA GLU A 2 -41.74 -43.71 2.88
C GLU A 2 -40.86 -43.09 3.97
N GLU A 3 -40.78 -41.76 4.13
CA GLU A 3 -41.81 -40.80 4.57
C GLU A 3 -42.54 -41.25 5.84
N VAL A 4 -42.33 -40.55 6.97
CA VAL A 4 -43.40 -40.16 7.90
C VAL A 4 -43.01 -38.86 8.61
N VAL A 5 -43.81 -37.83 8.37
CA VAL A 5 -43.98 -36.59 9.14
C VAL A 5 -45.04 -36.83 10.21
N GLU A 6 -44.92 -36.23 11.40
CA GLU A 6 -46.10 -36.05 12.26
C GLU A 6 -46.14 -34.66 12.91
N VAL A 7 -47.29 -33.99 12.69
CA VAL A 7 -47.73 -32.71 13.25
C VAL A 7 -49.12 -32.93 13.86
N LYS A 8 -49.38 -32.39 15.05
CA LYS A 8 -50.73 -32.16 15.63
C LYS A 8 -50.57 -31.11 16.75
N VAL A 9 -51.13 -29.88 16.75
CA VAL A 9 -52.47 -29.28 16.55
C VAL A 9 -53.34 -29.19 17.82
N SER A 10 -53.87 -27.96 18.04
CA SER A 10 -55.03 -27.52 18.85
C SER A 10 -54.84 -27.28 20.36
N ALA A 11 -55.44 -26.28 21.03
CA ALA A 11 -56.51 -25.33 20.71
C ALA A 11 -56.48 -24.07 21.63
N ARG A 12 -57.18 -23.00 21.21
CA ARG A 12 -57.53 -21.71 21.89
C ARG A 12 -58.80 -21.89 22.79
N PRO A 13 -59.44 -20.85 23.43
CA PRO A 13 -59.08 -19.47 23.84
C PRO A 13 -59.67 -19.01 25.24
N ARG A 14 -59.65 -17.67 25.53
CA ARG A 14 -60.44 -16.81 26.47
C ARG A 14 -59.76 -16.34 27.78
N GLU A 15 -59.55 -15.02 27.93
CA GLU A 15 -60.29 -14.03 28.80
C GLU A 15 -60.08 -14.32 30.30
N THR A 16 -59.70 -13.42 31.23
CA THR A 16 -60.13 -12.04 31.49
C THR A 16 -59.28 -11.47 32.66
N GLN A 17 -59.12 -10.14 32.70
CA GLN A 17 -59.16 -9.25 33.89
C GLN A 17 -58.16 -9.30 35.08
N SER A 18 -57.75 -8.07 35.43
CA SER A 18 -57.47 -7.52 36.78
C SER A 18 -56.13 -7.93 37.43
N SER A 19 -55.38 -7.08 38.14
CA SER A 19 -55.58 -5.70 38.63
C SER A 19 -54.28 -5.20 39.33
N LEU A 20 -54.10 -3.87 39.39
CA LEU A 20 -53.55 -3.03 40.50
C LEU A 20 -52.13 -3.34 41.04
N GLN A 21 -51.18 -2.42 41.29
CA GLN A 21 -51.12 -1.03 41.78
C GLN A 21 -49.70 -0.47 41.45
N GLY A 22 -49.53 0.79 41.02
CA GLY A 22 -49.08 1.93 41.86
C GLY A 22 -47.54 2.06 41.87
N ILE A 23 -46.89 3.13 41.39
CA ILE A 23 -46.81 4.45 42.05
C ILE A 23 -46.30 5.53 41.06
N SER A 24 -46.87 6.71 41.26
CA SER A 24 -46.85 8.05 40.66
C SER A 24 -45.54 8.71 40.15
N THR A 25 -45.72 9.48 39.08
CA THR A 25 -45.03 10.71 38.63
C THR A 25 -45.34 11.95 39.49
N PRO A 26 -44.65 13.08 39.29
CA PRO A 26 -45.33 14.30 38.78
C PRO A 26 -44.49 15.05 37.71
N SER A 27 -44.92 15.69 36.63
CA SER A 27 -46.15 16.34 36.11
C SER A 27 -45.96 17.86 35.98
N GLU A 28 -46.21 18.41 34.78
CA GLU A 28 -46.87 19.70 34.46
C GLU A 28 -46.90 19.80 32.90
N ASP A 29 -48.00 19.45 32.22
CA ASP A 29 -49.22 20.23 31.90
C ASP A 29 -48.96 21.45 31.00
N GLY A 30 -49.69 21.76 29.92
CA GLY A 30 -50.88 21.22 29.23
C GLY A 30 -50.89 21.86 27.81
N VAL A 31 -51.84 21.72 26.89
CA VAL A 31 -53.24 21.26 26.85
C VAL A 31 -53.49 20.82 25.40
N LYS A 32 -54.20 19.71 25.20
CA LYS A 32 -54.71 19.21 23.90
C LYS A 32 -56.14 19.71 23.68
N SER A 33 -56.58 19.84 22.43
CA SER A 33 -57.90 19.31 22.04
C SER A 33 -58.03 19.02 20.53
N PRO A 34 -58.79 17.99 20.11
CA PRO A 34 -58.65 17.30 18.81
C PRO A 34 -59.94 17.27 17.96
N PHE A 35 -59.85 17.23 16.62
CA PHE A 35 -60.66 16.32 15.77
C PHE A 35 -60.33 16.47 14.27
N ALA A 36 -60.34 15.30 13.58
CA ALA A 36 -60.63 15.06 12.16
C ALA A 36 -59.75 15.71 11.07
N THR A 37 -58.74 14.99 10.54
CA THR A 37 -58.78 14.11 9.34
C THR A 37 -58.86 14.78 7.96
N ARG A 38 -57.73 14.61 7.23
CA ARG A 38 -57.60 14.12 5.84
C ARG A 38 -58.16 15.02 4.72
N PHE A 39 -57.27 15.65 3.94
CA PHE A 39 -57.12 15.48 2.48
C PHE A 39 -56.07 16.46 1.91
N LEU A 40 -55.33 15.98 0.90
CA LEU A 40 -54.56 16.70 -0.14
C LEU A 40 -53.15 17.25 0.18
N SER A 41 -52.20 16.52 -0.40
CA SER A 41 -50.88 16.92 -0.87
C SER A 41 -50.83 18.25 -1.63
N THR A 42 -49.93 19.16 -1.23
CA THR A 42 -49.14 20.02 -2.14
C THR A 42 -47.79 20.41 -1.49
N PRO A 43 -46.69 20.52 -2.27
CA PRO A 43 -45.37 20.85 -1.76
C PRO A 43 -45.12 22.36 -1.84
N LEU A 44 -45.40 23.10 -0.77
CA LEU A 44 -44.91 24.49 -0.64
C LEU A 44 -43.55 24.46 0.06
N ALA A 45 -42.49 24.13 -0.69
CA ALA A 45 -41.15 24.55 -0.29
C ALA A 45 -41.16 26.09 -0.36
N SER A 46 -41.16 26.76 0.79
CA SER A 46 -41.19 28.22 0.81
C SER A 46 -39.98 28.75 0.02
N PRO A 47 -40.12 29.86 -0.73
CA PRO A 47 -39.01 30.49 -1.45
C PRO A 47 -37.80 30.73 -0.54
N MET A 48 -38.07 31.00 0.74
CA MET A 48 -37.06 31.20 1.78
C MET A 48 -36.30 29.92 2.13
N LYS A 49 -36.98 28.75 2.22
CA LYS A 49 -36.30 27.46 2.44
C LYS A 49 -35.41 27.10 1.25
N LYS A 50 -35.90 27.31 0.03
CA LYS A 50 -35.12 27.08 -1.20
C LYS A 50 -33.96 28.06 -1.33
N ALA A 51 -34.13 29.31 -0.90
CA ALA A 51 -33.06 30.30 -0.86
C ALA A 51 -32.01 29.98 0.23
N ILE A 52 -32.43 29.46 1.39
CA ILE A 52 -31.52 29.01 2.45
C ILE A 52 -30.76 27.75 2.02
N GLU A 53 -31.43 26.77 1.38
CA GLU A 53 -30.78 25.57 0.83
C GLU A 53 -29.82 25.95 -0.30
N ASN A 54 -30.19 26.89 -1.18
CA ASN A 54 -29.31 27.41 -2.22
C ASN A 54 -28.15 28.23 -1.63
N MET A 55 -28.37 29.03 -0.59
CA MET A 55 -27.31 29.75 0.11
C MET A 55 -26.39 28.82 0.91
N GLN A 56 -26.92 27.76 1.52
CA GLN A 56 -26.11 26.71 2.15
C GLN A 56 -25.34 25.90 1.10
N GLY A 57 -25.94 25.65 -0.07
CA GLY A 57 -25.27 25.08 -1.22
C GLY A 57 -24.14 25.98 -1.73
N TYR A 58 -24.42 27.27 -1.91
CA TYR A 58 -23.44 28.28 -2.31
C TYR A 58 -22.34 28.46 -1.25
N LEU A 59 -22.66 28.51 0.05
CA LEU A 59 -21.68 28.57 1.13
C LEU A 59 -20.88 27.28 1.25
N GLY A 60 -21.47 26.13 0.91
CA GLY A 60 -20.79 24.84 0.78
C GLY A 60 -19.84 24.78 -0.41
N GLU A 61 -20.22 25.36 -1.55
CA GLU A 61 -19.36 25.51 -2.74
C GLU A 61 -18.25 26.55 -2.52
N VAL A 62 -18.58 27.70 -1.93
CA VAL A 62 -17.62 28.78 -1.60
C VAL A 62 -16.68 28.36 -0.46
N GLY A 63 -17.11 27.46 0.44
CA GLY A 63 -16.27 26.86 1.49
C GLY A 63 -15.29 25.79 0.98
N ARG A 64 -15.58 25.16 -0.17
CA ARG A 64 -14.69 24.19 -0.82
C ARG A 64 -13.75 24.93 -1.78
N PHE A 65 -12.54 25.26 -1.29
CA PHE A 65 -11.43 25.73 -2.13
C PHE A 65 -11.10 24.77 -3.29
N THR A 66 -11.51 23.51 -3.18
CA THR A 66 -11.22 22.47 -4.17
C THR A 66 -12.43 22.09 -5.02
N LYS A 67 -12.30 22.16 -6.34
CA LYS A 67 -13.28 21.63 -7.30
C LYS A 67 -13.12 20.11 -7.36
N LEU A 68 -14.12 19.38 -6.86
CA LEU A 68 -14.18 17.92 -6.93
C LEU A 68 -14.86 17.49 -8.24
N ASP A 69 -14.33 16.45 -8.88
CA ASP A 69 -15.00 15.78 -9.98
C ASP A 69 -16.16 14.94 -9.41
N PRO A 70 -17.43 15.15 -9.82
CA PRO A 70 -18.55 14.36 -9.33
C PRO A 70 -18.37 12.85 -9.53
N GLN A 71 -17.63 12.44 -10.55
CA GLN A 71 -17.33 11.03 -10.79
C GLN A 71 -16.44 10.42 -9.70
N ASP A 72 -15.59 11.23 -9.04
CA ASP A 72 -14.72 10.76 -7.97
C ASP A 72 -15.51 10.25 -6.76
N ASP A 73 -16.73 10.75 -6.54
CA ASP A 73 -17.55 10.32 -5.40
C ASP A 73 -18.04 8.86 -5.53
N TRP A 74 -17.85 8.22 -6.70
CA TRP A 74 -18.21 6.81 -6.92
C TRP A 74 -17.03 5.84 -6.86
N LEU A 75 -15.81 6.34 -6.74
CA LEU A 75 -14.60 5.54 -6.91
C LEU A 75 -14.03 5.06 -5.57
N PRO A 76 -13.47 3.83 -5.49
CA PRO A 76 -12.98 3.22 -4.24
C PRO A 76 -12.03 4.06 -3.39
N ILE A 77 -11.22 4.94 -3.99
CA ILE A 77 -10.29 5.78 -3.24
C ILE A 77 -11.01 7.00 -2.65
N THR A 78 -11.96 7.57 -3.39
CA THR A 78 -12.51 8.90 -3.12
C THR A 78 -13.98 8.91 -2.68
N GLU A 79 -14.68 7.78 -2.74
CA GLU A 79 -16.09 7.64 -2.29
C GLU A 79 -16.28 7.92 -0.80
N SER A 80 -15.21 7.87 0.00
CA SER A 80 -15.21 8.24 1.41
C SER A 80 -14.04 9.15 1.75
N ARG A 81 -14.33 10.42 2.05
CA ARG A 81 -13.33 11.45 2.40
C ARG A 81 -13.26 11.78 3.89
N LYS A 82 -13.22 10.75 4.74
CA LYS A 82 -13.17 10.88 6.22
C LYS A 82 -11.80 10.52 6.82
N GLY A 83 -10.79 10.37 5.98
CA GLY A 83 -9.42 10.09 6.41
C GLY A 83 -8.83 11.21 7.26
N ASN A 84 -7.83 10.88 8.06
CA ASN A 84 -7.14 11.82 8.96
C ASN A 84 -5.65 11.44 9.09
N ALA A 85 -4.89 12.21 9.86
CA ALA A 85 -3.45 11.99 10.04
C ALA A 85 -3.10 10.58 10.57
N TYR A 86 -3.92 10.00 11.46
CA TYR A 86 -3.71 8.64 11.96
C TYR A 86 -3.94 7.60 10.86
N TYR A 87 -5.00 7.75 10.08
CA TYR A 87 -5.29 6.81 8.98
C TYR A 87 -4.17 6.86 7.94
N ALA A 88 -3.66 8.06 7.61
CA ALA A 88 -2.47 8.17 6.76
C ALA A 88 -1.27 7.47 7.36
N ALA A 89 -0.98 7.66 8.66
CA ALA A 89 0.11 6.97 9.31
C ALA A 89 -0.04 5.44 9.20
N PHE A 90 -1.24 4.89 9.44
CA PHE A 90 -1.49 3.45 9.36
C PHE A 90 -1.30 2.91 7.94
N HIS A 91 -1.85 3.60 6.93
CA HIS A 91 -1.68 3.21 5.54
C HIS A 91 -0.22 3.29 5.09
N VAL A 92 0.50 4.37 5.45
CA VAL A 92 1.92 4.55 5.10
C VAL A 92 2.81 3.54 5.80
N LEU A 93 2.55 3.23 7.08
CA LEU A 93 3.31 2.20 7.81
C LEU A 93 3.07 0.80 7.24
N SER A 94 1.81 0.41 7.05
CA SER A 94 1.49 -0.91 6.54
C SER A 94 2.00 -1.11 5.11
N SER A 95 1.86 -0.11 4.23
CA SER A 95 2.37 -0.23 2.85
C SER A 95 3.89 -0.05 2.73
N GLY A 96 4.49 0.72 3.65
CA GLY A 96 5.92 1.06 3.66
C GLY A 96 6.81 0.00 4.31
N ILE A 97 6.34 -0.65 5.39
CA ILE A 97 7.08 -1.71 6.08
C ILE A 97 6.51 -3.06 5.66
N GLY A 98 7.20 -3.74 4.76
CA GLY A 98 6.80 -5.04 4.24
C GLY A 98 7.97 -6.00 4.13
N PHE A 99 7.78 -7.11 3.43
CA PHE A 99 8.87 -8.05 3.16
C PHE A 99 10.08 -7.38 2.49
N GLN A 100 9.87 -6.29 1.75
CA GLN A 100 10.95 -5.54 1.11
C GLN A 100 11.97 -5.00 2.13
N ALA A 101 11.55 -4.78 3.38
CA ALA A 101 12.44 -4.46 4.49
C ALA A 101 13.38 -5.64 4.82
N LEU A 102 12.87 -6.86 4.75
CA LEU A 102 13.59 -8.08 5.15
C LEU A 102 14.76 -8.41 4.21
N VAL A 103 14.74 -7.90 2.97
CA VAL A 103 15.85 -8.05 2.02
C VAL A 103 16.83 -6.88 2.06
N LEU A 104 16.52 -5.78 2.76
CA LEU A 104 17.37 -4.58 2.82
C LEU A 104 18.81 -4.87 3.29
N PRO A 105 19.07 -5.74 4.29
CA PRO A 105 20.44 -6.06 4.70
C PRO A 105 21.28 -6.72 3.60
N LEU A 106 20.64 -7.36 2.60
CA LEU A 106 21.35 -7.99 1.49
C LEU A 106 22.14 -6.95 0.67
N ALA A 107 21.67 -5.71 0.56
CA ALA A 107 22.40 -4.64 -0.12
C ALA A 107 23.76 -4.36 0.54
N PHE A 108 23.85 -4.49 1.86
CA PHE A 108 25.07 -4.22 2.63
C PHE A 108 26.14 -5.29 2.39
N THR A 109 25.76 -6.50 1.97
CA THR A 109 26.73 -7.55 1.59
C THR A 109 27.59 -7.17 0.39
N THR A 110 27.11 -6.25 -0.45
CA THR A 110 27.82 -5.74 -1.63
C THR A 110 28.41 -4.36 -1.37
N LEU A 111 27.68 -3.46 -0.72
CA LEU A 111 28.12 -2.09 -0.47
C LEU A 111 29.08 -1.99 0.74
N GLY A 112 29.06 -2.96 1.64
CA GLY A 112 29.74 -2.88 2.93
C GLY A 112 29.09 -1.85 3.87
N TRP A 113 29.72 -1.68 5.03
CA TRP A 113 29.24 -0.78 6.10
C TRP A 113 29.09 0.67 5.64
N THR A 114 30.19 1.28 5.17
CA THR A 114 30.25 2.71 4.90
C THR A 114 29.29 3.12 3.80
N TRP A 115 29.39 2.49 2.63
CA TRP A 115 28.51 2.82 1.50
C TRP A 115 27.09 2.34 1.73
N GLY A 116 26.86 1.20 2.41
CA GLY A 116 25.52 0.73 2.76
C GLY A 116 24.75 1.76 3.58
N VAL A 117 25.37 2.30 4.65
CA VAL A 117 24.74 3.33 5.50
C VAL A 117 24.55 4.65 4.74
N ILE A 118 25.57 5.12 4.01
CA ILE A 118 25.46 6.37 3.24
C ILE A 118 24.34 6.28 2.20
N CYS A 119 24.31 5.22 1.39
CA CYS A 119 23.30 5.03 0.36
C CYS A 119 21.90 4.88 0.96
N LEU A 120 21.76 4.18 2.10
CA LEU A 120 20.48 4.08 2.81
C LEU A 120 19.99 5.44 3.31
N CYS A 121 20.87 6.25 3.93
CA CYS A 121 20.55 7.61 4.38
C CYS A 121 20.12 8.51 3.21
N VAL A 122 20.90 8.54 2.13
CA VAL A 122 20.61 9.36 0.95
C VAL A 122 19.29 8.96 0.32
N ALA A 123 19.05 7.65 0.13
CA ALA A 123 17.80 7.15 -0.41
C ALA A 123 16.61 7.52 0.49
N PHE A 124 16.75 7.37 1.81
CA PHE A 124 15.69 7.72 2.77
C PHE A 124 15.35 9.22 2.73
N THR A 125 16.35 10.10 2.78
CA THR A 125 16.14 11.56 2.73
C THR A 125 15.56 12.01 1.41
N TRP A 126 16.06 11.48 0.29
CA TRP A 126 15.54 11.80 -1.03
C TRP A 126 14.09 11.33 -1.17
N GLN A 127 13.76 10.12 -0.72
CA GLN A 127 12.40 9.60 -0.77
C GLN A 127 11.42 10.44 0.05
N LEU A 128 11.85 10.93 1.21
CA LEU A 128 11.06 11.82 2.05
C LEU A 128 10.83 13.18 1.38
N TYR A 129 11.84 13.71 0.70
CA TYR A 129 11.72 14.93 -0.09
C TYR A 129 10.71 14.77 -1.23
N THR A 130 10.81 13.69 -2.02
CA THR A 130 9.85 13.47 -3.10
C THR A 130 8.43 13.21 -2.59
N LEU A 131 8.27 12.64 -1.40
CA LEU A 131 6.95 12.50 -0.76
C LEU A 131 6.36 13.85 -0.44
N TRP A 132 7.17 14.73 0.13
CA TRP A 132 6.76 16.09 0.41
C TRP A 132 6.30 16.79 -0.88
N LEU A 133 7.03 16.65 -1.98
CA LEU A 133 6.62 17.20 -3.29
C LEU A 133 5.24 16.69 -3.70
N LEU A 134 4.99 15.37 -3.65
CA LEU A 134 3.69 14.81 -4.01
C LEU A 134 2.56 15.35 -3.13
N ILE A 135 2.78 15.41 -1.81
CA ILE A 135 1.77 15.91 -0.86
C ILE A 135 1.39 17.35 -1.15
N GLN A 136 2.37 18.17 -1.56
CA GLN A 136 2.16 19.57 -1.95
C GLN A 136 1.51 19.71 -3.33
N LEU A 137 1.75 18.77 -4.25
CA LEU A 137 1.19 18.76 -5.61
C LEU A 137 -0.22 18.18 -5.70
N HIS A 138 -0.69 17.52 -4.65
CA HIS A 138 -2.02 16.92 -4.61
C HIS A 138 -3.16 17.96 -4.80
N GLU A 139 -2.96 19.19 -4.36
CA GLU A 139 -3.90 20.30 -4.55
C GLU A 139 -3.21 21.39 -5.38
N SER A 140 -3.75 21.64 -6.57
CA SER A 140 -3.25 22.71 -7.44
C SER A 140 -3.72 24.09 -6.96
N ASP A 141 -3.02 25.13 -7.38
CA ASP A 141 -3.40 26.52 -7.05
C ASP A 141 -4.73 26.93 -7.72
N SER A 142 -5.18 26.16 -8.73
CA SER A 142 -6.51 26.32 -9.34
C SER A 142 -7.65 25.66 -8.56
N GLY A 143 -7.35 25.02 -7.43
CA GLY A 143 -8.30 24.24 -6.63
C GLY A 143 -8.57 22.83 -7.18
N LEU A 144 -7.99 22.43 -8.31
CA LEU A 144 -8.10 21.05 -8.79
C LEU A 144 -7.31 20.09 -7.87
N ARG A 145 -7.94 18.97 -7.51
CA ARG A 145 -7.36 17.94 -6.64
C ARG A 145 -6.95 16.71 -7.45
N HIS A 146 -5.68 16.32 -7.35
CA HIS A 146 -5.11 15.14 -7.99
C HIS A 146 -5.01 13.96 -7.02
N SER A 147 -6.13 13.30 -6.74
CA SER A 147 -6.20 12.17 -5.78
C SER A 147 -5.59 10.84 -6.26
N ARG A 148 -4.99 10.81 -7.46
CA ARG A 148 -4.26 9.64 -7.97
C ARG A 148 -2.94 10.08 -8.52
N TYR A 149 -1.89 9.32 -8.23
CA TYR A 149 -0.57 9.55 -8.78
C TYR A 149 -0.61 9.60 -10.30
N LEU A 150 -1.26 8.61 -10.92
CA LEU A 150 -1.34 8.55 -12.38
C LEU A 150 -1.97 9.81 -12.98
N ARG A 151 -3.03 10.36 -12.36
CA ARG A 151 -3.68 11.57 -12.84
C ARG A 151 -2.81 12.81 -12.67
N LEU A 152 -2.05 12.90 -11.57
CA LEU A 152 -1.08 13.99 -11.40
C LEU A 152 0.03 13.91 -12.46
N ALA A 153 0.57 12.72 -12.70
CA ALA A 153 1.61 12.49 -13.70
C ALA A 153 1.12 12.84 -15.11
N MET A 154 -0.07 12.39 -15.51
CA MET A 154 -0.69 12.78 -16.78
C MET A 154 -0.87 14.30 -16.86
N ALA A 155 -1.38 14.95 -15.81
CA ALA A 155 -1.59 16.39 -15.80
C ALA A 155 -0.28 17.19 -15.95
N ALA A 156 0.82 16.69 -15.36
CA ALA A 156 2.13 17.31 -15.45
C ALA A 156 2.79 17.12 -16.83
N PHE A 157 2.76 15.89 -17.37
CA PHE A 157 3.49 15.53 -18.58
C PHE A 157 2.70 15.78 -19.87
N ASP A 158 1.37 15.63 -19.87
CA ASP A 158 0.54 15.91 -21.06
C ASP A 158 0.49 17.43 -21.36
N LYS A 159 0.52 18.29 -20.34
CA LYS A 159 0.58 19.76 -20.54
C LYS A 159 1.98 20.27 -20.89
N GLY A 160 3.03 19.50 -20.56
CA GLY A 160 4.43 19.92 -20.67
C GLY A 160 5.09 19.63 -22.03
N GLN A 161 4.47 18.83 -22.88
CA GLN A 161 4.99 18.56 -24.23
C GLN A 161 4.32 19.43 -25.29
N THR A 162 5.16 20.23 -25.94
CA THR A 162 4.92 20.93 -27.20
C THR A 162 4.33 19.98 -28.24
N LYS A 163 3.02 20.10 -28.49
CA LYS A 163 2.32 19.90 -29.78
C LYS A 163 2.82 18.81 -30.76
N LEU A 164 3.36 17.69 -30.28
CA LEU A 164 3.67 16.51 -31.08
C LEU A 164 2.68 15.42 -30.68
N HIS A 165 1.78 15.03 -31.60
CA HIS A 165 0.73 14.04 -31.37
C HIS A 165 1.24 12.64 -30.92
N ALA A 166 2.56 12.38 -31.01
CA ALA A 166 3.20 11.18 -30.48
C ALA A 166 3.46 11.22 -28.96
N GLY A 167 3.50 12.42 -28.36
CA GLY A 167 3.86 12.67 -26.95
C GLY A 167 2.79 12.30 -25.93
N GLU A 168 1.52 12.61 -26.22
CA GLU A 168 0.38 12.34 -25.33
C GLU A 168 0.15 10.83 -25.09
N LYS A 169 0.53 9.97 -26.05
CA LYS A 169 0.49 8.51 -25.87
C LYS A 169 1.67 7.98 -25.05
N MET A 170 2.85 8.58 -25.20
CA MET A 170 4.04 8.18 -24.45
C MET A 170 3.96 8.56 -22.97
N GLY A 171 3.50 9.77 -22.62
CA GLY A 171 3.36 10.19 -21.22
C GLY A 171 2.40 9.29 -20.42
N LYS A 172 1.27 8.92 -21.04
CA LYS A 172 0.33 7.94 -20.48
C LYS A 172 0.96 6.56 -20.32
N LEU A 173 1.69 6.05 -21.31
CA LEU A 173 2.33 4.74 -21.22
C LEU A 173 3.44 4.71 -20.14
N LEU A 174 4.28 5.75 -20.11
CA LEU A 174 5.41 5.89 -19.19
C LEU A 174 4.98 6.05 -17.73
N ALA A 175 3.81 6.62 -17.44
CA ALA A 175 3.28 6.68 -16.08
C ALA A 175 2.39 5.46 -15.75
N LEU A 176 1.51 5.04 -16.66
CA LEU A 176 0.54 3.97 -16.42
C LEU A 176 1.22 2.64 -16.17
N PHE A 177 2.15 2.22 -17.03
CA PHE A 177 2.77 0.90 -16.92
C PHE A 177 3.54 0.76 -15.59
N PRO A 178 4.44 1.69 -15.21
CA PRO A 178 5.17 1.57 -13.96
C PRO A 178 4.28 1.69 -12.71
N ILE A 179 3.21 2.50 -12.72
CA ILE A 179 2.30 2.62 -11.58
C ILE A 179 1.46 1.34 -11.40
N MET A 180 0.91 0.81 -12.50
CA MET A 180 0.15 -0.44 -12.46
C MET A 180 1.03 -1.62 -12.07
N TYR A 181 2.27 -1.63 -12.54
CA TYR A 181 3.29 -2.59 -12.10
C TYR A 181 3.60 -2.45 -10.61
N LEU A 182 3.81 -1.22 -10.10
CA LEU A 182 4.15 -1.01 -8.71
C LEU A 182 2.98 -1.36 -7.76
N SER A 183 1.74 -1.15 -8.19
CA SER A 183 0.55 -1.56 -7.43
C SER A 183 0.30 -3.07 -7.57
N GLY A 184 -0.02 -3.53 -8.79
CA GLY A 184 -0.41 -4.91 -9.05
C GLY A 184 0.73 -5.93 -8.90
N GLY A 185 1.94 -5.58 -9.32
CA GLY A 185 3.13 -6.43 -9.12
C GLY A 185 3.51 -6.58 -7.64
N THR A 186 3.25 -5.56 -6.81
CA THR A 186 3.38 -5.71 -5.36
C THR A 186 2.35 -6.70 -4.81
N CYS A 187 1.09 -6.65 -5.25
CA CYS A 187 0.07 -7.65 -4.90
C CYS A 187 0.51 -9.08 -5.26
N VAL A 188 1.08 -9.29 -6.45
CA VAL A 188 1.65 -10.59 -6.86
C VAL A 188 2.74 -11.04 -5.88
N THR A 189 3.66 -10.14 -5.54
CA THR A 189 4.78 -10.49 -4.65
C THR A 189 4.30 -10.78 -3.22
N LEU A 190 3.27 -10.06 -2.75
CA LEU A 190 2.63 -10.30 -1.46
C LEU A 190 1.93 -11.66 -1.39
N ILE A 191 1.31 -12.13 -2.49
CA ILE A 191 0.76 -13.49 -2.56
C ILE A 191 1.88 -14.51 -2.32
N MET A 192 2.98 -14.38 -3.05
CA MET A 192 4.07 -15.35 -2.99
C MET A 192 4.70 -15.44 -1.60
N ILE A 193 4.96 -14.29 -1.00
CA ILE A 193 5.67 -14.20 0.28
C ILE A 193 4.73 -14.47 1.45
N GLY A 194 3.51 -13.92 1.40
CA GLY A 194 2.49 -14.21 2.39
C GLY A 194 2.20 -15.70 2.44
N ALA A 195 1.92 -16.34 1.31
CA ALA A 195 1.65 -17.76 1.24
C ALA A 195 2.86 -18.64 1.61
N GLY A 196 4.06 -18.31 1.13
CA GLY A 196 5.29 -19.01 1.54
C GLY A 196 5.51 -18.93 3.05
N THR A 197 5.22 -17.78 3.65
CA THR A 197 5.31 -17.59 5.10
C THR A 197 4.18 -18.31 5.86
N MET A 198 2.98 -18.48 5.29
CA MET A 198 1.92 -19.31 5.86
C MET A 198 2.35 -20.79 5.96
N LYS A 199 3.02 -21.30 4.91
CA LYS A 199 3.60 -22.65 4.90
C LYS A 199 4.60 -22.83 6.04
N ILE A 200 5.51 -21.87 6.23
CA ILE A 200 6.48 -21.85 7.33
C ILE A 200 5.75 -21.83 8.68
N PHE A 201 4.79 -20.92 8.87
CA PHE A 201 4.01 -20.82 10.10
C PHE A 201 3.37 -22.16 10.47
N PHE A 202 2.74 -22.82 9.49
CA PHE A 202 2.15 -24.15 9.67
C PHE A 202 3.20 -25.16 10.15
N GLN A 203 4.34 -25.26 9.47
CA GLN A 203 5.40 -26.21 9.82
C GLN A 203 5.95 -25.97 11.23
N MET A 204 6.12 -24.70 11.62
CA MET A 204 6.63 -24.33 12.94
C MET A 204 5.64 -24.66 14.07
N VAL A 205 4.32 -24.49 13.83
CA VAL A 205 3.28 -24.77 14.82
C VAL A 205 3.03 -26.25 15.00
N PHE A 206 2.94 -27.00 13.89
CA PHE A 206 2.57 -28.42 13.92
C PHE A 206 3.78 -29.35 13.98
N GLY A 207 4.99 -28.87 13.70
CA GLY A 207 6.22 -29.68 13.72
C GLY A 207 6.26 -30.76 12.64
N THR A 208 5.38 -30.70 11.64
CA THR A 208 5.26 -31.68 10.56
C THR A 208 5.39 -31.02 9.18
N PRO A 209 5.78 -31.78 8.14
CA PRO A 209 5.73 -31.30 6.77
C PRO A 209 4.33 -30.78 6.43
N SER A 210 4.26 -29.69 5.66
CA SER A 210 2.97 -29.13 5.26
C SER A 210 2.24 -30.11 4.33
N PRO A 211 0.96 -30.42 4.59
CA PRO A 211 0.17 -31.28 3.71
C PRO A 211 -0.20 -30.58 2.40
N LEU A 212 -0.15 -29.25 2.37
CA LEU A 212 -0.45 -28.43 1.20
C LEU A 212 0.83 -28.11 0.43
N THR A 213 0.71 -28.19 -0.90
CA THR A 213 1.71 -27.68 -1.85
C THR A 213 1.82 -26.16 -1.77
N THR A 214 2.92 -25.61 -2.29
CA THR A 214 3.13 -24.15 -2.32
C THR A 214 2.07 -23.43 -3.16
N ILE A 215 1.58 -24.05 -4.25
CA ILE A 215 0.48 -23.51 -5.08
C ILE A 215 -0.83 -23.45 -4.26
N GLU A 216 -1.13 -24.49 -3.48
CA GLU A 216 -2.32 -24.49 -2.62
C GLU A 216 -2.24 -23.40 -1.55
N TRP A 217 -1.06 -23.15 -0.96
CA TRP A 217 -0.86 -22.01 -0.07
C TRP A 217 -1.06 -20.66 -0.79
N TYR A 218 -0.60 -20.53 -2.04
CA TYR A 218 -0.84 -19.33 -2.85
C TYR A 218 -2.33 -19.11 -3.05
N LEU A 219 -3.08 -20.19 -3.28
CA LEU A 219 -4.53 -20.16 -3.44
C LEU A 219 -5.23 -19.75 -2.13
N VAL A 220 -4.84 -20.35 -0.99
CA VAL A 220 -5.38 -20.00 0.34
C VAL A 220 -5.18 -18.52 0.63
N PHE A 221 -3.95 -18.01 0.47
CA PHE A 221 -3.66 -16.59 0.68
C PHE A 221 -4.49 -15.71 -0.25
N THR A 222 -4.59 -16.07 -1.53
CA THR A 222 -5.35 -15.30 -2.53
C THR A 222 -6.83 -15.26 -2.18
N CYS A 223 -7.43 -16.40 -1.79
CA CYS A 223 -8.83 -16.45 -1.36
C CYS A 223 -9.07 -15.55 -0.16
N THR A 224 -8.21 -15.60 0.86
CA THR A 224 -8.29 -14.70 2.03
C THR A 224 -8.14 -13.22 1.61
N ALA A 225 -7.20 -12.92 0.72
CA ALA A 225 -6.97 -11.57 0.22
C ALA A 225 -8.18 -11.03 -0.58
N ILE A 226 -8.82 -11.86 -1.42
CA ILE A 226 -10.03 -11.50 -2.18
C ILE A 226 -11.22 -11.29 -1.23
N LEU A 227 -11.37 -12.10 -0.19
CA LEU A 227 -12.43 -11.93 0.81
C LEU A 227 -12.27 -10.59 1.53
N LEU A 228 -11.05 -10.26 1.98
CA LEU A 228 -10.76 -8.95 2.58
C LEU A 228 -10.92 -7.79 1.60
N ALA A 229 -10.61 -8.01 0.31
CA ALA A 229 -10.75 -7.00 -0.74
C ALA A 229 -12.21 -6.61 -1.02
N GLN A 230 -13.20 -7.35 -0.49
CA GLN A 230 -14.61 -6.96 -0.60
C GLN A 230 -14.96 -5.73 0.23
N LEU A 231 -14.08 -5.28 1.13
CA LEU A 231 -14.21 -3.99 1.80
C LEU A 231 -14.30 -2.85 0.76
N PRO A 232 -15.22 -1.88 0.96
CA PRO A 232 -15.70 -1.04 -0.14
C PRO A 232 -14.69 0.00 -0.64
N ASN A 233 -13.96 0.65 0.27
CA ASN A 233 -13.05 1.77 -0.03
C ASN A 233 -11.83 1.82 0.89
N LEU A 234 -10.84 2.61 0.49
CA LEU A 234 -9.57 2.76 1.22
C LEU A 234 -9.76 3.24 2.66
N ASN A 235 -10.71 4.15 2.91
CA ASN A 235 -11.01 4.65 4.26
C ASN A 235 -11.58 3.55 5.18
N SER A 236 -12.41 2.64 4.66
CA SER A 236 -12.90 1.48 5.42
C SER A 236 -11.78 0.48 5.78
N ILE A 237 -10.67 0.47 5.05
CA ILE A 237 -9.52 -0.42 5.28
C ILE A 237 -8.52 0.18 6.29
N ALA A 238 -8.79 1.37 6.84
CA ALA A 238 -7.94 1.99 7.86
C ALA A 238 -7.70 1.08 9.08
N GLY A 239 -8.72 0.33 9.54
CA GLY A 239 -8.57 -0.65 10.63
C GLY A 239 -7.67 -1.83 10.25
N VAL A 240 -7.81 -2.38 9.05
CA VAL A 240 -6.93 -3.43 8.51
C VAL A 240 -5.50 -2.91 8.37
N SER A 241 -5.34 -1.64 8.00
CA SER A 241 -4.04 -0.98 7.87
C SER A 241 -3.39 -0.72 9.23
N LEU A 242 -4.17 -0.43 10.28
CA LEU A 242 -3.65 -0.35 11.65
C LEU A 242 -3.08 -1.69 12.11
N ILE A 243 -3.81 -2.79 11.87
CA ILE A 243 -3.33 -4.14 12.17
C ILE A 243 -2.05 -4.43 11.37
N GLY A 244 -2.03 -4.08 10.08
CA GLY A 244 -0.84 -4.18 9.23
C GLY A 244 0.35 -3.41 9.80
N ALA A 245 0.15 -2.15 10.19
CA ALA A 245 1.19 -1.31 10.78
C ALA A 245 1.75 -1.88 12.09
N ILE A 246 0.87 -2.34 12.99
CA ILE A 246 1.28 -2.96 14.26
C ILE A 246 2.11 -4.22 13.98
N THR A 247 1.58 -5.14 13.16
CA THR A 247 2.28 -6.39 12.83
C THR A 247 3.61 -6.13 12.12
N ALA A 248 3.69 -5.10 11.27
CA ALA A 248 4.91 -4.70 10.59
C ALA A 248 6.01 -4.25 11.55
N VAL A 249 5.67 -3.33 12.46
CA VAL A 249 6.60 -2.86 13.49
C VAL A 249 7.00 -4.03 14.40
N SER A 250 6.04 -4.85 14.82
CA SER A 250 6.30 -5.99 15.72
C SER A 250 7.27 -7.00 15.11
N TYR A 251 7.08 -7.44 13.86
CA TYR A 251 8.03 -8.39 13.29
C TYR A 251 9.40 -7.76 13.06
N CYS A 252 9.49 -6.47 12.67
CA CYS A 252 10.79 -5.80 12.53
C CYS A 252 11.55 -5.78 13.86
N VAL A 253 10.87 -5.40 14.94
CA VAL A 253 11.46 -5.36 16.29
C VAL A 253 11.88 -6.76 16.73
N LEU A 254 11.03 -7.77 16.57
CA LEU A 254 11.35 -9.15 16.96
C LEU A 254 12.53 -9.71 16.18
N ILE A 255 12.57 -9.51 14.86
CA ILE A 255 13.69 -9.96 14.02
C ILE A 255 15.00 -9.29 14.46
N CYS A 256 14.98 -7.98 14.71
CA CYS A 256 16.15 -7.26 15.21
C CYS A 256 16.60 -7.79 16.58
N ILE A 257 15.67 -7.97 17.53
CA ILE A 257 15.98 -8.47 18.87
C ILE A 257 16.59 -9.86 18.80
N VAL A 258 15.97 -10.79 18.06
CA VAL A 258 16.49 -12.15 17.93
C VAL A 258 17.90 -12.11 17.33
N SER A 259 18.09 -11.39 16.21
CA SER A 259 19.39 -11.28 15.54
C SER A 259 20.50 -10.72 16.44
N VAL A 260 20.17 -9.80 17.34
CA VAL A 260 21.14 -9.18 18.26
C VAL A 260 21.41 -10.08 19.48
N VAL A 261 20.36 -10.65 20.08
CA VAL A 261 20.45 -11.45 21.31
C VAL A 261 21.13 -12.80 21.06
N THR A 262 20.86 -13.44 19.91
CA THR A 262 21.55 -14.69 19.54
C THR A 262 23.03 -14.47 19.23
N GLY A 263 23.43 -13.22 19.02
CA GLY A 263 24.78 -12.85 18.63
C GLY A 263 25.08 -13.14 17.17
N ARG A 264 26.28 -12.71 16.76
CA ARG A 264 26.80 -12.91 15.41
C ARG A 264 27.09 -14.38 15.13
N LEU A 265 26.91 -14.80 13.88
CA LEU A 265 27.34 -16.13 13.45
C LEU A 265 28.86 -16.29 13.50
N HIS A 266 29.32 -17.52 13.77
CA HIS A 266 30.73 -17.88 13.63
C HIS A 266 31.18 -17.75 12.16
N HIS A 267 32.39 -17.22 11.95
CA HIS A 267 32.98 -17.00 10.61
C HIS A 267 32.24 -16.00 9.69
N VAL A 268 31.46 -15.07 10.26
CA VAL A 268 30.87 -13.97 9.49
C VAL A 268 31.96 -13.06 8.91
N SER A 269 31.84 -12.73 7.62
CA SER A 269 32.68 -11.72 6.97
C SER A 269 31.85 -10.50 6.57
N TYR A 270 32.45 -9.32 6.74
CA TYR A 270 31.91 -8.02 6.31
C TYR A 270 32.70 -7.44 5.14
N GLU A 271 33.66 -8.20 4.61
CA GLU A 271 34.25 -7.82 3.34
C GLU A 271 33.16 -7.90 2.27
N PRO A 272 33.03 -6.86 1.42
CA PRO A 272 32.14 -6.92 0.26
C PRO A 272 32.37 -8.24 -0.46
N ARG A 273 31.28 -8.93 -0.83
CA ARG A 273 31.36 -10.26 -1.46
C ARG A 273 32.15 -10.16 -2.78
N ARG A 274 33.46 -10.40 -2.70
CA ARG A 274 34.40 -10.41 -3.83
C ARG A 274 34.57 -11.84 -4.28
N GLY A 275 34.11 -12.17 -5.49
CA GLY A 275 34.60 -13.38 -6.15
C GLY A 275 36.11 -13.26 -6.39
N HIS A 276 36.87 -14.34 -6.21
CA HIS A 276 38.34 -14.37 -6.39
C HIS A 276 38.83 -14.07 -7.82
N SER A 277 37.94 -13.66 -8.74
CA SER A 277 38.23 -13.34 -10.15
C SER A 277 37.34 -12.22 -10.73
N GLU A 278 36.74 -11.38 -9.88
CA GLU A 278 35.85 -10.31 -10.34
C GLU A 278 36.59 -9.08 -10.88
N THR A 279 36.18 -8.61 -12.05
CA THR A 279 36.65 -7.35 -12.67
C THR A 279 36.09 -6.12 -11.96
N ASP A 280 36.74 -4.95 -12.07
CA ASP A 280 36.20 -3.69 -11.54
C ASP A 280 34.80 -3.38 -12.06
N ALA A 281 34.50 -3.77 -13.30
CA ALA A 281 33.17 -3.58 -13.90
C ALA A 281 32.08 -4.41 -13.20
N SER A 282 32.36 -5.67 -12.83
CA SER A 282 31.39 -6.51 -12.12
C SER A 282 31.10 -6.01 -10.71
N MET A 283 32.08 -5.39 -10.06
CA MET A 283 31.90 -4.74 -8.75
C MET A 283 30.93 -3.56 -8.85
N ILE A 284 31.11 -2.70 -9.86
CA ILE A 284 30.24 -1.54 -10.09
C ILE A 284 28.81 -1.98 -10.40
N LEU A 285 28.64 -2.99 -11.27
CA LEU A 285 27.33 -3.53 -11.62
C LEU A 285 26.60 -4.14 -10.42
N SER A 286 27.33 -4.87 -9.57
CA SER A 286 26.81 -5.41 -8.31
C SER A 286 26.40 -4.30 -7.34
N ALA A 287 27.19 -3.23 -7.24
CA ALA A 287 26.84 -2.07 -6.42
C ALA A 287 25.55 -1.39 -6.91
N TRP A 288 25.36 -1.24 -8.23
CA TRP A 288 24.10 -0.73 -8.78
C TRP A 288 22.91 -1.65 -8.46
N ASN A 289 23.07 -2.96 -8.55
CA ASN A 289 22.02 -3.89 -8.12
C ASN A 289 21.66 -3.72 -6.62
N ALA A 290 22.67 -3.52 -5.76
CA ALA A 290 22.47 -3.27 -4.34
C ALA A 290 21.72 -1.95 -4.07
N LEU A 291 21.99 -0.89 -4.84
CA LEU A 291 21.17 0.34 -4.79
C LEU A 291 19.72 0.08 -5.20
N GLY A 292 19.48 -0.84 -6.14
CA GLY A 292 18.14 -1.31 -6.47
C GLY A 292 17.44 -1.99 -5.30
N ILE A 293 18.15 -2.82 -4.53
CA ILE A 293 17.61 -3.47 -3.32
C ILE A 293 17.24 -2.41 -2.26
N ILE A 294 18.06 -1.38 -2.07
CA ILE A 294 17.73 -0.25 -1.18
C ILE A 294 16.46 0.47 -1.69
N ALA A 295 16.38 0.78 -2.98
CA ALA A 295 15.20 1.42 -3.58
C ALA A 295 13.93 0.57 -3.40
N PHE A 296 14.06 -0.75 -3.55
CA PHE A 296 12.98 -1.71 -3.37
C PHE A 296 12.42 -1.72 -1.94
N ALA A 297 13.24 -1.48 -0.92
CA ALA A 297 12.81 -1.43 0.47
C ALA A 297 11.84 -0.27 0.77
N PHE A 298 11.86 0.80 -0.03
CA PHE A 298 11.05 2.01 0.15
C PHE A 298 9.77 2.06 -0.70
N ARG A 299 9.17 0.89 -0.99
CA ARG A 299 7.84 0.84 -1.64
C ARG A 299 6.74 1.50 -0.79
N GLY A 300 5.64 1.86 -1.44
CA GLY A 300 4.49 2.53 -0.82
C GLY A 300 4.40 4.02 -1.16
N HIS A 301 5.48 4.59 -1.69
CA HIS A 301 5.53 5.98 -2.13
C HIS A 301 4.44 6.35 -3.16
N ASN A 302 4.14 5.44 -4.08
CA ASN A 302 3.16 5.63 -5.15
C ASN A 302 1.69 5.64 -4.68
N LEU A 303 1.44 5.41 -3.39
CA LEU A 303 0.10 5.40 -2.78
C LEU A 303 -0.21 6.69 -2.02
N VAL A 304 0.77 7.60 -1.89
CA VAL A 304 0.63 8.79 -1.03
C VAL A 304 -0.53 9.69 -1.49
N LEU A 305 -0.75 9.83 -2.80
CA LEU A 305 -1.79 10.69 -3.35
C LEU A 305 -3.17 10.06 -3.19
N GLU A 306 -3.25 8.75 -3.30
CA GLU A 306 -4.46 7.95 -3.08
C GLU A 306 -4.87 8.01 -1.60
N ILE A 307 -3.92 7.84 -0.68
CA ILE A 307 -4.15 8.00 0.76
C ILE A 307 -4.60 9.43 1.07
N GLN A 308 -3.90 10.44 0.57
CA GLN A 308 -4.28 11.84 0.75
C GLN A 308 -5.64 12.14 0.12
N GLY A 309 -6.02 11.44 -0.95
CA GLY A 309 -7.33 11.49 -1.59
C GLY A 309 -8.51 11.18 -0.65
N THR A 310 -8.28 10.38 0.39
CA THR A 310 -9.30 10.04 1.40
C THR A 310 -9.51 11.14 2.45
N MET A 311 -8.66 12.17 2.48
CA MET A 311 -8.79 13.22 3.50
C MET A 311 -9.78 14.31 3.10
N PRO A 312 -10.52 14.89 4.05
CA PRO A 312 -11.25 16.11 3.80
C PRO A 312 -10.26 17.24 3.49
N SER A 313 -10.72 18.21 2.71
CA SER A 313 -9.97 19.40 2.37
C SER A 313 -10.92 20.56 2.16
N ASP A 314 -10.61 21.70 2.77
CA ASP A 314 -11.35 22.96 2.61
C ASP A 314 -10.37 24.16 2.58
N ALA A 315 -10.90 25.37 2.36
CA ALA A 315 -10.09 26.58 2.23
C ALA A 315 -9.23 26.90 3.48
N LYS A 316 -9.68 26.46 4.67
CA LYS A 316 -9.03 26.75 5.94
C LYS A 316 -8.09 25.63 6.36
N GLN A 317 -8.39 24.40 5.99
CA GLN A 317 -7.63 23.19 6.34
C GLN A 317 -7.36 22.34 5.09
N PRO A 318 -6.26 22.61 4.36
CA PRO A 318 -5.90 21.79 3.20
C PRO A 318 -5.40 20.41 3.63
N SER A 319 -5.74 19.39 2.85
CA SER A 319 -5.42 17.97 3.16
C SER A 319 -3.93 17.72 3.41
N ARG A 320 -3.06 18.52 2.79
CA ARG A 320 -1.60 18.43 2.93
C ARG A 320 -1.11 18.51 4.38
N LEU A 321 -1.81 19.26 5.25
CA LEU A 321 -1.39 19.44 6.64
C LEU A 321 -1.58 18.15 7.45
N ALA A 322 -2.76 17.54 7.35
CA ALA A 322 -3.06 16.28 8.01
C ALA A 322 -2.22 15.13 7.41
N MET A 323 -2.07 15.11 6.08
CA MET A 323 -1.25 14.13 5.39
C MET A 323 0.22 14.20 5.82
N TRP A 324 0.80 15.40 5.86
CA TRP A 324 2.19 15.59 6.26
C TRP A 324 2.44 15.15 7.71
N LYS A 325 1.52 15.45 8.64
CA LYS A 325 1.61 14.97 10.03
C LYS A 325 1.64 13.44 10.10
N GLY A 326 0.74 12.77 9.37
CA GLY A 326 0.70 11.31 9.32
C GLY A 326 1.95 10.69 8.70
N VAL A 327 2.44 11.27 7.60
CA VAL A 327 3.66 10.82 6.91
C VAL A 327 4.90 11.01 7.77
N MET A 328 5.05 12.15 8.47
CA MET A 328 6.19 12.38 9.37
C MET A 328 6.23 11.35 10.50
N PHE A 329 5.10 11.10 11.16
CA PHE A 329 5.03 10.07 12.20
C PHE A 329 5.41 8.69 11.63
N ALA A 330 4.82 8.31 10.49
CA ALA A 330 5.11 7.03 9.85
C ALA A 330 6.58 6.90 9.45
N TYR A 331 7.20 7.95 8.88
CA TYR A 331 8.58 7.91 8.45
C TYR A 331 9.57 7.82 9.61
N ILE A 332 9.28 8.43 10.75
CA ILE A 332 10.07 8.23 11.97
C ILE A 332 10.05 6.75 12.37
N VAL A 333 8.87 6.13 12.41
CA VAL A 333 8.73 4.71 12.76
C VAL A 333 9.37 3.79 11.71
N ILE A 334 9.23 4.11 10.41
CA ILE A 334 9.91 3.40 9.32
C ILE A 334 11.43 3.46 9.52
N ALA A 335 12.00 4.63 9.84
CA ALA A 335 13.42 4.75 10.13
C ALA A 335 13.85 3.87 11.31
N LEU A 336 13.06 3.88 12.40
CA LEU A 336 13.29 3.04 13.58
C LEU A 336 13.13 1.54 13.32
N CYS A 337 12.51 1.14 12.21
CA CYS A 337 12.42 -0.27 11.81
C CYS A 337 13.51 -0.64 10.80
N LEU A 338 13.64 0.11 9.71
CA LEU A 338 14.50 -0.24 8.58
C LEU A 338 15.99 -0.06 8.88
N PHE A 339 16.39 1.00 9.59
CA PHE A 339 17.82 1.21 9.90
C PHE A 339 18.36 0.13 10.85
N PRO A 340 17.70 -0.17 11.98
CA PRO A 340 18.13 -1.28 12.83
C PRO A 340 18.09 -2.62 12.12
N LEU A 341 17.09 -2.86 11.25
CA LEU A 341 17.03 -4.10 10.49
C LEU A 341 18.19 -4.23 9.50
N ALA A 342 18.52 -3.17 8.77
CA ALA A 342 19.67 -3.11 7.86
C ALA A 342 21.00 -3.33 8.59
N ILE A 343 21.25 -2.51 9.61
CA ILE A 343 22.52 -2.49 10.37
C ILE A 343 22.66 -3.75 11.22
N GLY A 344 21.64 -4.07 12.02
CA GLY A 344 21.64 -5.24 12.91
C GLY A 344 21.61 -6.56 12.14
N GLY A 345 20.86 -6.64 11.04
CA GLY A 345 20.86 -7.82 10.19
C GLY A 345 22.19 -8.06 9.49
N TYR A 346 22.80 -6.99 8.96
CA TYR A 346 24.14 -7.09 8.40
C TYR A 346 25.19 -7.43 9.46
N TRP A 347 25.09 -6.87 10.68
CA TRP A 347 25.95 -7.22 11.82
C TRP A 347 25.80 -8.69 12.23
N ALA A 348 24.58 -9.24 12.27
CA ALA A 348 24.38 -10.61 12.73
C ALA A 348 24.87 -11.65 11.72
N TYR A 349 24.61 -11.41 10.43
CA TYR A 349 24.74 -12.42 9.38
C TYR A 349 25.80 -12.11 8.31
N GLY A 350 26.19 -10.85 8.12
CA GLY A 350 27.19 -10.42 7.13
C GLY A 350 26.95 -11.02 5.73
N ASN A 351 28.01 -11.58 5.14
CA ASN A 351 27.97 -12.24 3.83
C ASN A 351 27.13 -13.55 3.78
N LEU A 352 26.61 -14.04 4.91
CA LEU A 352 25.84 -15.29 5.00
C LEU A 352 24.32 -15.08 4.89
N ILE A 353 23.85 -13.84 4.73
CA ILE A 353 22.42 -13.55 4.52
C ILE A 353 21.91 -14.32 3.30
N PRO A 354 20.88 -15.17 3.43
CA PRO A 354 20.28 -15.87 2.30
C PRO A 354 19.69 -14.89 1.28
N THR A 355 19.98 -15.11 0.00
CA THR A 355 19.41 -14.32 -1.11
C THR A 355 17.90 -14.54 -1.23
N ASN A 356 17.43 -15.76 -0.96
CA ASN A 356 16.02 -16.12 -0.92
C ASN A 356 15.48 -15.94 0.50
N GLY A 357 14.53 -15.00 0.67
CA GLY A 357 13.84 -14.76 1.94
C GLY A 357 14.52 -13.77 2.91
N GLY A 358 15.74 -13.31 2.60
CA GLY A 358 16.45 -12.28 3.38
C GLY A 358 16.55 -12.63 4.87
N MET A 359 16.21 -11.68 5.73
CA MET A 359 16.25 -11.84 7.19
C MET A 359 15.33 -12.95 7.72
N LEU A 360 14.16 -13.14 7.12
CA LEU A 360 13.25 -14.21 7.54
C LEU A 360 13.84 -15.59 7.20
N GLY A 361 14.47 -15.70 6.03
CA GLY A 361 15.22 -16.89 5.64
C GLY A 361 16.46 -17.12 6.53
N ALA A 362 17.15 -16.05 6.92
CA ALA A 362 18.29 -16.14 7.85
C ALA A 362 17.86 -16.68 9.22
N LEU A 363 16.75 -16.17 9.78
CA LEU A 363 16.21 -16.65 11.05
C LEU A 363 15.85 -18.13 11.02
N GLN A 364 15.21 -18.59 9.95
CA GLN A 364 14.87 -20.00 9.80
C GLN A 364 16.14 -20.85 9.67
N LYS A 365 17.04 -20.46 8.76
CA LYS A 365 18.22 -21.25 8.46
C LYS A 365 19.18 -21.37 9.65
N TYR A 366 19.36 -20.30 10.41
CA TYR A 366 20.39 -20.23 11.43
C TYR A 366 19.88 -20.33 12.87
N HIS A 367 18.60 -20.07 13.11
CA HIS A 367 18.06 -20.00 14.47
C HIS A 367 16.82 -20.87 14.70
N GLU A 368 16.43 -21.72 13.75
CA GLU A 368 15.33 -22.68 13.96
C GLU A 368 15.59 -23.64 15.14
N HIS A 369 16.85 -24.01 15.38
CA HIS A 369 17.23 -24.89 16.50
C HIS A 369 17.61 -24.12 17.77
N ASP A 370 18.17 -22.91 17.63
CA ASP A 370 18.69 -22.13 18.76
C ASP A 370 17.63 -21.21 19.39
N THR A 371 16.53 -20.95 18.69
CA THR A 371 15.43 -20.10 19.15
C THR A 371 14.14 -20.92 19.30
N SER A 372 13.27 -20.51 20.22
CA SER A 372 11.96 -21.14 20.38
C SER A 372 11.16 -21.09 19.06
N LYS A 373 10.67 -22.26 18.62
CA LYS A 373 9.78 -22.39 17.44
C LYS A 373 8.58 -21.45 17.52
N PHE A 374 8.11 -21.14 18.73
CA PHE A 374 7.04 -20.17 18.96
C PHE A 374 7.39 -18.77 18.43
N ILE A 375 8.62 -18.30 18.61
CA ILE A 375 9.05 -16.96 18.15
C ILE A 375 9.07 -16.92 16.63
N ILE A 376 9.59 -17.96 15.97
CA ILE A 376 9.62 -18.03 14.51
C ILE A 376 8.20 -18.16 13.93
N ALA A 377 7.34 -18.94 14.57
CA ALA A 377 5.92 -19.01 14.22
C ALA A 377 5.24 -17.64 14.38
N LEU A 378 5.47 -16.93 15.49
CA LEU A 378 4.91 -15.61 15.73
C LEU A 378 5.37 -14.59 14.67
N ILE A 379 6.67 -14.52 14.39
CA ILE A 379 7.22 -13.65 13.33
C ILE A 379 6.58 -13.98 11.99
N SER A 380 6.46 -15.26 11.66
CA SER A 380 5.85 -15.72 10.41
C SER A 380 4.38 -15.28 10.32
N LEU A 381 3.60 -15.46 11.39
CA LEU A 381 2.21 -15.03 11.46
C LEU A 381 2.07 -13.50 11.29
N LEU A 382 2.92 -12.72 11.94
CA LEU A 382 2.93 -11.26 11.82
C LEU A 382 3.23 -10.81 10.38
N VAL A 383 4.18 -11.46 9.70
CA VAL A 383 4.49 -11.19 8.28
C VAL A 383 3.32 -11.55 7.38
N VAL A 384 2.62 -12.66 7.63
CA VAL A 384 1.40 -13.05 6.88
C VAL A 384 0.31 -12.00 7.03
N ILE A 385 0.02 -11.57 8.26
CA ILE A 385 -1.01 -10.56 8.54
C ILE A 385 -0.67 -9.23 7.87
N ASN A 386 0.58 -8.76 8.02
CA ASN A 386 1.01 -7.54 7.34
C ASN A 386 0.91 -7.66 5.80
N SER A 387 1.21 -8.83 5.24
CA SER A 387 1.11 -9.07 3.80
C SER A 387 -0.33 -9.01 3.32
N LEU A 388 -1.28 -9.61 4.06
CA LEU A 388 -2.71 -9.53 3.78
C LEU A 388 -3.22 -8.08 3.86
N SER A 389 -2.81 -7.34 4.89
CA SER A 389 -3.18 -5.92 5.05
C SER A 389 -2.60 -5.05 3.93
N SER A 390 -1.32 -5.21 3.61
CA SER A 390 -0.64 -4.48 2.54
C SER A 390 -1.29 -4.73 1.18
N PHE A 391 -1.70 -5.99 0.91
CA PHE A 391 -2.36 -6.34 -0.34
C PHE A 391 -3.60 -5.46 -0.57
N GLN A 392 -4.38 -5.20 0.48
CA GLN A 392 -5.58 -4.38 0.38
C GLN A 392 -5.27 -2.94 -0.04
N ILE A 393 -4.18 -2.36 0.48
CA ILE A 393 -3.78 -0.99 0.17
C ILE A 393 -3.25 -0.91 -1.27
N TYR A 394 -2.39 -1.85 -1.67
CA TYR A 394 -1.83 -1.90 -3.04
C TYR A 394 -2.85 -2.30 -4.11
N ALA A 395 -3.94 -2.99 -3.76
CA ALA A 395 -4.98 -3.34 -4.72
C ALA A 395 -5.93 -2.16 -5.02
N MET A 396 -6.07 -1.20 -4.10
CA MET A 396 -6.98 -0.06 -4.25
C MET A 396 -6.78 0.77 -5.53
N PRO A 397 -5.55 1.16 -5.92
CA PRO A 397 -5.34 1.87 -7.19
C PRO A 397 -5.76 1.05 -8.42
N VAL A 398 -5.62 -0.28 -8.38
CA VAL A 398 -6.05 -1.15 -9.48
C VAL A 398 -7.57 -1.17 -9.56
N PHE A 399 -8.26 -1.35 -8.43
CA PHE A 399 -9.72 -1.33 -8.36
C PHE A 399 -10.28 0.03 -8.79
N ASP A 400 -9.70 1.13 -8.31
CA ASP A 400 -10.09 2.49 -8.67
C ASP A 400 -9.97 2.73 -10.18
N ASN A 401 -8.89 2.25 -10.81
CA ASN A 401 -8.71 2.35 -12.26
C ASN A 401 -9.72 1.51 -13.06
N LEU A 402 -10.03 0.28 -12.62
CA LEU A 402 -11.02 -0.58 -13.27
C LEU A 402 -12.43 0.03 -13.19
N GLU A 403 -12.82 0.50 -12.00
CA GLU A 403 -14.11 1.16 -11.78
C GLU A 403 -14.19 2.51 -12.48
N PHE A 404 -13.09 3.27 -12.56
CA PHE A 404 -13.02 4.52 -13.32
C PHE A 404 -13.34 4.32 -14.80
N ARG A 405 -12.79 3.26 -15.42
CA ARG A 405 -13.10 2.93 -16.82
C ARG A 405 -14.58 2.66 -17.04
N TYR A 406 -15.21 1.91 -16.13
CA TYR A 406 -16.64 1.63 -16.20
C TYR A 406 -17.49 2.89 -16.00
N THR A 407 -17.24 3.62 -14.91
CA THR A 407 -18.00 4.82 -14.54
C THR A 407 -17.87 5.92 -15.60
N SER A 408 -16.71 6.06 -16.24
CA SER A 408 -16.48 7.04 -17.31
C SER A 408 -17.27 6.69 -18.57
N LYS A 409 -17.35 5.40 -18.92
CA LYS A 409 -18.07 4.94 -20.12
C LYS A 409 -19.59 4.94 -19.92
N MET A 410 -20.04 4.54 -18.74
CA MET A 410 -21.47 4.31 -18.46
C MET A 410 -22.14 5.48 -17.72
N ASN A 411 -21.36 6.48 -17.28
CA ASN A 411 -21.79 7.64 -16.51
C ASN A 411 -22.70 7.30 -15.31
N ARG A 412 -22.38 6.21 -14.60
CA ARG A 412 -23.13 5.70 -13.45
C ARG A 412 -22.21 4.95 -12.49
N PRO A 413 -22.53 4.87 -11.18
CA PRO A 413 -21.70 4.15 -10.23
C PRO A 413 -21.55 2.66 -10.60
N CYS A 414 -20.39 2.09 -10.26
CA CYS A 414 -20.12 0.68 -10.50
C CYS A 414 -21.06 -0.20 -9.65
N PRO A 415 -21.86 -1.10 -10.24
CA PRO A 415 -22.76 -1.95 -9.46
C PRO A 415 -21.97 -2.95 -8.62
N ARG A 416 -22.51 -3.33 -7.45
CA ARG A 416 -21.80 -4.18 -6.47
C ARG A 416 -21.29 -5.51 -7.06
N TRP A 417 -22.09 -6.18 -7.88
CA TRP A 417 -21.68 -7.44 -8.52
C TRP A 417 -20.46 -7.26 -9.44
N LEU A 418 -20.34 -6.12 -10.12
CA LEU A 418 -19.21 -5.82 -10.98
C LEU A 418 -17.96 -5.46 -10.16
N ARG A 419 -18.12 -4.77 -9.02
CA ARG A 419 -17.02 -4.57 -8.06
C ARG A 419 -16.47 -5.91 -7.57
N ILE A 420 -17.35 -6.85 -7.19
CA ILE A 420 -16.97 -8.22 -6.79
C ILE A 420 -16.23 -8.92 -7.93
N ALA A 421 -16.75 -8.83 -9.16
CA ALA A 421 -16.11 -9.43 -10.34
C ALA A 421 -14.73 -8.83 -10.62
N PHE A 422 -14.56 -7.51 -10.59
CA PHE A 422 -13.25 -6.86 -10.79
C PHE A 422 -12.22 -7.29 -9.74
N ARG A 423 -12.64 -7.37 -8.47
CA ARG A 423 -11.77 -7.79 -7.36
C ARG A 423 -11.38 -9.26 -7.47
N GLY A 424 -12.34 -10.12 -7.78
CA GLY A 424 -12.11 -11.54 -8.00
C GLY A 424 -11.18 -11.79 -9.19
N LEU A 425 -11.46 -11.17 -10.35
CA LEU A 425 -10.64 -11.31 -11.56
C LEU A 425 -9.21 -10.80 -11.34
N PHE A 426 -9.03 -9.67 -10.66
CA PHE A 426 -7.70 -9.17 -10.31
C PHE A 426 -6.95 -10.13 -9.40
N GLY A 427 -7.61 -10.67 -8.36
CA GLY A 427 -7.01 -11.66 -7.47
C GLY A 427 -6.61 -12.94 -8.22
N CYS A 428 -7.47 -13.45 -9.10
CA CYS A 428 -7.15 -14.61 -9.95
C CYS A 428 -5.98 -14.34 -10.90
N LEU A 429 -5.92 -13.15 -11.51
CA LEU A 429 -4.80 -12.75 -12.36
C LEU A 429 -3.50 -12.65 -11.56
N ALA A 430 -3.54 -12.04 -10.38
CA ALA A 430 -2.37 -11.92 -9.51
C ALA A 430 -1.86 -13.29 -9.04
N PHE A 431 -2.78 -14.21 -8.69
CA PHE A 431 -2.45 -15.60 -8.38
C PHE A 431 -1.82 -16.33 -9.57
N PHE A 432 -2.39 -16.20 -10.77
CA PHE A 432 -1.84 -16.80 -11.97
C PHE A 432 -0.40 -16.33 -12.23
N ILE A 433 -0.14 -15.03 -12.11
CA ILE A 433 1.21 -14.47 -12.28
C ILE A 433 2.15 -14.98 -11.17
N ALA A 434 1.68 -15.06 -9.92
CA ALA A 434 2.47 -15.57 -8.80
C ALA A 434 2.91 -17.03 -9.03
N VAL A 435 2.02 -17.88 -9.55
CA VAL A 435 2.33 -19.27 -9.91
C VAL A 435 3.25 -19.33 -11.13
N ALA A 436 3.00 -18.50 -12.15
CA ALA A 436 3.78 -18.50 -13.39
C ALA A 436 5.22 -18.03 -13.17
N LEU A 437 5.44 -17.04 -12.30
CA LEU A 437 6.72 -16.36 -12.08
C LEU A 437 7.16 -16.41 -10.60
N PRO A 438 7.43 -17.59 -10.02
CA PRO A 438 7.67 -17.73 -8.59
C PRO A 438 9.05 -17.19 -8.12
N PHE A 439 9.87 -16.74 -9.06
CA PHE A 439 11.17 -16.12 -8.80
C PHE A 439 11.11 -14.59 -8.67
N LEU A 440 9.95 -13.94 -8.83
CA LEU A 440 9.86 -12.46 -8.74
C LEU A 440 10.52 -11.85 -7.48
N PRO A 441 10.39 -12.42 -6.26
CA PRO A 441 11.07 -11.90 -5.07
C PRO A 441 12.58 -11.83 -5.18
N SER A 442 13.23 -12.73 -5.96
CA SER A 442 14.69 -12.70 -6.14
C SER A 442 15.14 -11.58 -7.06
N LEU A 443 14.22 -10.93 -7.78
CA LEU A 443 14.49 -9.80 -8.67
C LEU A 443 14.43 -8.44 -7.95
N ALA A 444 14.53 -8.40 -6.62
CA ALA A 444 14.35 -7.20 -5.81
C ALA A 444 15.10 -5.97 -6.36
N GLY A 445 16.37 -6.12 -6.73
CA GLY A 445 17.16 -5.02 -7.32
C GLY A 445 16.61 -4.50 -8.64
N LEU A 446 16.17 -5.40 -9.54
CA LEU A 446 15.54 -5.04 -10.82
C LEU A 446 14.19 -4.34 -10.59
N ILE A 447 13.35 -4.89 -9.71
CA ILE A 447 12.05 -4.31 -9.36
C ILE A 447 12.23 -2.91 -8.78
N GLY A 448 13.22 -2.73 -7.90
CA GLY A 448 13.60 -1.42 -7.35
C GLY A 448 14.05 -0.45 -8.44
N GLY A 449 14.93 -0.89 -9.35
CA GLY A 449 15.41 -0.08 -10.47
C GLY A 449 14.31 0.43 -11.39
N VAL A 450 13.33 -0.41 -11.72
CA VAL A 450 12.16 -0.04 -12.54
C VAL A 450 11.22 0.93 -11.80
N ALA A 451 11.18 0.87 -10.46
CA ALA A 451 10.34 1.75 -9.65
C ALA A 451 10.96 3.15 -9.40
N LEU A 452 12.29 3.28 -9.49
CA LEU A 452 13.03 4.52 -9.21
C LEU A 452 12.50 5.78 -9.93
N PRO A 453 12.09 5.74 -11.21
CA PRO A 453 11.54 6.91 -11.88
C PRO A 453 10.30 7.44 -11.15
N ILE A 454 9.39 6.57 -10.72
CA ILE A 454 8.15 6.94 -10.02
C ILE A 454 8.48 7.52 -8.63
N THR A 455 9.49 6.99 -7.96
CA THR A 455 9.76 7.31 -6.56
C THR A 455 10.68 8.50 -6.37
N LEU A 456 11.69 8.66 -7.22
CA LEU A 456 12.74 9.68 -7.05
C LEU A 456 12.73 10.76 -8.14
N ALA A 457 12.32 10.45 -9.37
CA ALA A 457 12.48 11.36 -10.50
C ALA A 457 11.20 12.13 -10.87
N TYR A 458 10.10 11.40 -11.07
CA TYR A 458 8.82 11.95 -11.53
C TYR A 458 8.27 13.02 -10.58
N PRO A 459 8.30 12.88 -9.24
CA PRO A 459 7.85 13.94 -8.33
C PRO A 459 8.59 15.26 -8.55
N CYS A 460 9.90 15.21 -8.82
CA CYS A 460 10.70 16.40 -9.10
C CYS A 460 10.34 17.04 -10.44
N PHE A 461 10.17 16.24 -11.50
CA PHE A 461 9.74 16.79 -12.79
C PHE A 461 8.31 17.33 -12.75
N MET A 462 7.39 16.63 -12.08
CA MET A 462 6.02 17.10 -11.86
C MET A 462 6.02 18.43 -11.10
N TRP A 463 6.88 18.58 -10.09
CA TRP A 463 7.04 19.86 -9.38
C TRP A 463 7.45 20.99 -10.32
N ILE A 464 8.47 20.77 -11.16
CA ILE A 464 8.93 21.77 -12.12
C ILE A 464 7.83 22.15 -13.11
N GLN A 465 7.11 21.17 -13.67
CA GLN A 465 6.09 21.42 -14.69
C GLN A 465 4.85 22.12 -14.12
N ILE A 466 4.42 21.73 -12.91
CA ILE A 466 3.20 22.25 -12.29
C ILE A 466 3.46 23.59 -11.58
N LYS A 467 4.47 23.66 -10.70
CA LYS A 467 4.73 24.86 -9.89
C LYS A 467 5.56 25.91 -10.61
N LYS A 468 6.24 25.55 -11.71
CA LYS A 468 7.06 26.45 -12.54
C LYS A 468 7.94 27.39 -11.69
N PRO A 469 8.79 26.85 -10.81
CA PRO A 469 9.66 27.67 -9.97
C PRO A 469 10.54 28.57 -10.86
N GLN A 470 10.93 29.74 -10.35
CA GLN A 470 11.77 30.68 -11.07
C GLN A 470 13.02 29.96 -11.60
N LYS A 471 13.30 30.14 -12.90
CA LYS A 471 14.47 29.55 -13.55
C LYS A 471 15.74 29.98 -12.82
N CYS A 472 16.67 29.05 -12.66
CA CYS A 472 17.91 29.24 -11.91
C CYS A 472 17.75 29.52 -10.39
N SER A 473 16.55 29.35 -9.81
CA SER A 473 16.39 29.32 -8.35
C SER A 473 16.93 28.02 -7.75
N THR A 474 17.22 28.03 -6.45
CA THR A 474 17.66 26.83 -5.70
C THR A 474 16.68 25.66 -5.86
N ASN A 475 15.37 25.93 -5.75
CA ASN A 475 14.34 24.90 -5.93
C ASN A 475 14.30 24.33 -7.36
N TRP A 476 14.58 25.17 -8.36
CA TRP A 476 14.66 24.74 -9.75
C TRP A 476 15.86 23.81 -9.97
N TYR A 477 17.05 24.17 -9.48
CA TYR A 477 18.24 23.33 -9.58
C TYR A 477 18.08 22.01 -8.82
N ILE A 478 17.60 22.04 -7.57
CA ILE A 478 17.43 20.82 -6.77
C ILE A 478 16.52 19.82 -7.49
N ASN A 479 15.36 20.25 -7.97
CA ASN A 479 14.42 19.34 -8.63
C ASN A 479 14.93 18.83 -9.99
N TRP A 480 15.64 19.67 -10.76
CA TRP A 480 16.22 19.20 -12.02
C TRP A 480 17.33 18.19 -11.78
N THR A 481 18.25 18.49 -10.86
CA THR A 481 19.36 17.60 -10.51
C THR A 481 18.85 16.28 -9.97
N LEU A 482 17.97 16.29 -8.96
CA LEU A 482 17.40 15.06 -8.42
C LEU A 482 16.61 14.30 -9.51
N GLY A 483 15.76 14.98 -10.29
CA GLY A 483 15.01 14.36 -11.38
C GLY A 483 15.92 13.62 -12.38
N VAL A 484 16.96 14.28 -12.88
CA VAL A 484 17.89 13.71 -13.87
C VAL A 484 18.74 12.59 -13.27
N VAL A 485 19.30 12.81 -12.07
CA VAL A 485 20.09 11.78 -11.38
C VAL A 485 19.23 10.55 -11.08
N GLY A 486 17.97 10.71 -10.70
CA GLY A 486 17.04 9.61 -10.46
C GLY A 486 16.77 8.78 -11.72
N MET A 487 16.64 9.42 -12.89
CA MET A 487 16.48 8.73 -14.17
C MET A 487 17.74 7.97 -14.58
N ILE A 488 18.92 8.60 -14.46
CA ILE A 488 20.21 7.96 -14.75
C ILE A 488 20.41 6.76 -13.82
N LEU A 489 20.15 6.94 -12.52
CA LEU A 489 20.27 5.88 -11.53
C LEU A 489 19.34 4.71 -11.84
N SER A 490 18.10 4.95 -12.27
CA SER A 490 17.18 3.89 -12.70
C SER A 490 17.77 3.03 -13.82
N VAL A 491 18.34 3.65 -14.86
CA VAL A 491 18.98 2.92 -15.97
C VAL A 491 20.16 2.10 -15.47
N LEU A 492 21.06 2.70 -14.68
CA LEU A 492 22.24 2.02 -14.14
C LEU A 492 21.88 0.83 -13.24
N VAL A 493 20.89 1.01 -12.36
CA VAL A 493 20.38 -0.04 -11.47
C VAL A 493 19.77 -1.19 -12.27
N VAL A 494 18.96 -0.89 -13.30
CA VAL A 494 18.37 -1.94 -14.16
C VAL A 494 19.47 -2.72 -14.88
N ILE A 495 20.48 -2.04 -15.44
CA ILE A 495 21.63 -2.70 -16.08
C ILE A 495 22.39 -3.58 -15.07
N GLY A 496 22.69 -3.04 -13.88
CA GLY A 496 23.37 -3.79 -12.81
C GLY A 496 22.56 -5.00 -12.33
N ALA A 497 21.25 -4.88 -12.23
CA ALA A 497 20.38 -5.98 -11.84
C ALA A 497 20.31 -7.07 -12.91
N ILE A 498 20.18 -6.70 -14.19
CA ILE A 498 20.24 -7.65 -15.32
C ILE A 498 21.59 -8.38 -15.33
N TRP A 499 22.69 -7.65 -15.14
CA TRP A 499 24.01 -8.27 -15.03
C TRP A 499 24.08 -9.25 -13.86
N GLY A 500 23.60 -8.86 -12.68
CA GLY A 500 23.57 -9.74 -11.50
C GLY A 500 22.80 -11.03 -11.76
N ILE A 501 21.67 -10.95 -12.45
CA ILE A 501 20.86 -12.11 -12.87
C ILE A 501 21.66 -13.02 -13.82
N VAL A 502 22.33 -12.44 -14.82
CA VAL A 502 23.10 -13.18 -15.82
C VAL A 502 24.36 -13.81 -15.20
N ALA A 503 25.07 -13.08 -14.35
CA ALA A 503 26.34 -13.50 -13.78
C ALA A 503 26.18 -14.53 -12.64
N GLN A 504 25.20 -14.34 -11.76
CA GLN A 504 24.95 -15.27 -10.65
C GLN A 504 24.10 -16.47 -11.07
N GLY A 505 23.39 -16.35 -12.20
CA GLY A 505 22.34 -17.27 -12.61
C GLY A 505 21.11 -17.12 -11.70
N ILE A 506 19.93 -17.26 -12.30
CA ILE A 506 18.70 -17.45 -11.54
C ILE A 506 18.12 -18.80 -11.94
N GLU A 507 17.78 -19.59 -10.92
CA GLU A 507 16.93 -20.76 -11.10
C GLU A 507 15.52 -20.29 -11.48
N ILE A 508 15.26 -20.19 -12.79
CA ILE A 508 13.96 -19.79 -13.33
C ILE A 508 13.08 -21.03 -13.40
N HIS A 509 12.14 -21.15 -12.45
CA HIS A 509 11.15 -22.22 -12.41
C HIS A 509 9.78 -21.66 -12.80
N PHE A 510 9.43 -21.72 -14.09
CA PHE A 510 8.08 -21.35 -14.52
C PHE A 510 7.05 -22.36 -14.00
N PHE A 511 5.92 -21.86 -13.48
CA PHE A 511 4.80 -22.69 -12.98
C PHE A 511 5.17 -23.71 -11.88
N ASN A 512 6.31 -23.53 -11.20
CA ASN A 512 6.80 -24.46 -10.18
C ASN A 512 7.31 -23.71 -8.94
N PRO A 513 6.41 -23.13 -8.13
CA PRO A 513 6.77 -22.51 -6.85
C PRO A 513 7.23 -23.57 -5.85
N ARG A 514 8.40 -23.37 -5.25
CA ARG A 514 9.02 -24.29 -4.29
C ARG A 514 8.68 -23.92 -2.84
#